data_AF-A0AAN0XV09-F1
#
_entry.id   AF-A0AAN0XV09-F1
#
_cell.length_a   1.000
_cell.length_b   1.000
_cell.length_c   1.000
_cell.angle_alpha   90.00
_cell.angle_beta   90.00
_cell.angle_gamma   90.00
#
_symmetry.space_group_name_H-M   'P 1'
#
loop_
_entity.id
_entity.type
_entity.pdbx_description
1 polymer ?
#
loop_
_entity_poly.entity_id
_entity_poly.type
_entity_poly.pdbx_seq_one_letter_code
_entity_poly.pdbx_strand_id
1 'polypeptide(L)'
;MNGERDRYREAEFASRWEDIYLGSQEDQVPVAELSLSTRSDEISDQSHYAFKYNAPQGEFELAIPKVETEVLQSDTTIELLVNFFADEVNKDLSTAQTLKVVAYEGVGKGAVAFR
;
A
#
# COMPACT_ATOMS: atom_id res chain seq x y z
N MET A 1 2.32 19.92 -7.88
CA MET A 1 3.21 20.05 -9.04
C MET A 1 3.55 21.52 -9.27
N ASN A 2 4.83 21.89 -9.38
CA ASN A 2 5.26 23.28 -9.63
C ASN A 2 4.64 24.32 -8.68
N GLY A 3 4.47 23.95 -7.40
CA GLY A 3 3.82 24.80 -6.40
C GLY A 3 2.28 24.80 -6.43
N GLU A 4 1.65 24.18 -7.43
CA GLU A 4 0.19 24.08 -7.56
C GLU A 4 -0.34 22.68 -7.22
N ARG A 5 -1.62 22.61 -6.85
CA ARG A 5 -2.30 21.36 -6.49
C ARG A 5 -2.75 20.63 -7.75
N ASP A 6 -2.33 19.38 -7.92
CA ASP A 6 -2.66 18.55 -9.08
C ASP A 6 -3.85 17.63 -8.75
N ARG A 7 -5.07 18.15 -8.95
CA ARG A 7 -6.30 17.45 -8.56
C ARG A 7 -6.56 16.17 -9.35
N TYR A 8 -6.05 16.09 -10.57
CA TYR A 8 -6.27 14.92 -11.42
C TYR A 8 -5.51 13.71 -10.86
N ARG A 9 -4.22 13.89 -10.58
CA ARG A 9 -3.40 12.82 -9.98
C ARG A 9 -3.85 12.46 -8.57
N GLU A 10 -4.28 13.45 -7.78
CA GLU A 10 -4.89 13.18 -6.47
C GLU A 10 -6.10 12.25 -6.59
N ALA A 11 -6.97 12.47 -7.57
CA ALA A 11 -8.14 11.62 -7.80
C ALA A 11 -7.76 10.23 -8.32
N GLU A 12 -6.74 10.12 -9.19
CA GLU A 12 -6.26 8.82 -9.67
C GLU A 12 -5.71 7.93 -8.54
N PHE A 13 -4.84 8.47 -7.69
CA PHE A 13 -4.34 7.70 -6.54
C PHE A 13 -5.44 7.40 -5.52
N ALA A 14 -6.34 8.35 -5.27
CA ALA A 14 -7.47 8.11 -4.38
C ALA A 14 -8.36 6.97 -4.90
N SER A 15 -8.66 6.94 -6.19
CA SER A 15 -9.47 5.88 -6.80
C SER A 15 -8.75 4.53 -6.85
N ARG A 16 -7.43 4.53 -7.11
CA ARG A 16 -6.62 3.30 -7.12
C ARG A 16 -6.61 2.60 -5.76
N TRP A 17 -6.54 3.37 -4.68
CA TRP A 17 -6.45 2.87 -3.31
C TRP A 17 -7.76 3.00 -2.54
N GLU A 18 -8.88 3.20 -3.24
CA GLU A 18 -10.21 3.21 -2.64
C GLU A 18 -10.63 1.78 -2.31
N ASP A 19 -10.99 1.54 -1.05
CA ASP A 19 -11.59 0.28 -0.57
C ASP A 19 -10.73 -0.98 -0.84
N ILE A 20 -9.41 -0.86 -0.71
CA ILE A 20 -8.48 -1.99 -0.82
C ILE A 20 -7.57 -2.11 0.41
N TYR A 21 -6.95 -3.28 0.54
CA TYR A 21 -5.84 -3.50 1.45
C TYR A 21 -4.50 -3.23 0.76
N LEU A 22 -3.60 -2.57 1.47
CA LEU A 22 -2.20 -2.45 1.07
C LEU A 22 -1.38 -3.46 1.87
N GLY A 23 -0.80 -4.43 1.19
CA GLY A 23 0.08 -5.43 1.79
C GLY A 23 1.55 -5.07 1.58
N SER A 24 2.40 -5.37 2.56
CA SER A 24 3.84 -5.31 2.40
C SER A 24 4.34 -6.62 1.77
N GLN A 25 5.32 -6.54 0.88
CA GLN A 25 5.93 -7.73 0.28
C GLN A 25 6.70 -8.56 1.33
N GLU A 26 7.20 -7.92 2.39
CA GLU A 26 7.98 -8.55 3.45
C GLU A 26 7.16 -9.51 4.32
N ASP A 27 5.88 -9.20 4.54
CA ASP A 27 4.99 -10.04 5.36
C ASP A 27 4.29 -11.12 4.53
N GLN A 28 4.46 -11.12 3.20
CA GLN A 28 3.76 -12.03 2.31
C GLN A 28 4.33 -13.45 2.41
N VAL A 29 3.44 -14.43 2.62
CA VAL A 29 3.76 -15.87 2.69
C VAL A 29 2.83 -16.67 1.77
N PRO A 30 3.14 -17.94 1.44
CA PRO A 30 2.17 -18.86 0.85
C PRO A 30 0.96 -19.08 1.77
N VAL A 31 -0.24 -19.24 1.20
CA VAL A 31 -1.48 -19.54 1.93
C VAL A 31 -1.34 -20.78 2.83
N ALA A 32 -0.55 -21.76 2.41
CA ALA A 32 -0.29 -22.98 3.18
C ALA A 32 0.45 -22.75 4.50
N GLU A 33 1.07 -21.59 4.71
CA GLU A 33 1.74 -21.22 5.98
C GLU A 33 0.78 -20.59 7.00
N LEU A 34 -0.45 -20.28 6.59
CA LEU A 34 -1.48 -19.75 7.48
C LEU A 34 -2.21 -20.86 8.25
N SER A 35 -2.58 -20.54 9.48
CA SER A 35 -3.38 -21.34 10.39
C SER A 35 -4.88 -21.14 10.12
N LEU A 36 -5.34 -21.54 8.93
CA LEU A 36 -6.72 -21.35 8.50
C LEU A 36 -7.70 -22.35 9.14
N SER A 37 -8.95 -21.90 9.35
CA SER A 37 -10.02 -22.77 9.85
C SER A 37 -10.48 -23.79 8.80
N THR A 38 -11.17 -24.86 9.21
CA THR A 38 -11.72 -25.89 8.30
C THR A 38 -12.79 -25.40 7.32
N ARG A 39 -13.13 -24.10 7.31
CA ARG A 39 -14.08 -23.48 6.38
C ARG A 39 -13.39 -22.65 5.28
N SER A 40 -12.09 -22.83 5.07
CA SER A 40 -11.28 -22.04 4.13
C SER A 40 -11.07 -22.73 2.77
N ASP A 41 -11.96 -23.62 2.35
CA ASP A 41 -11.79 -24.43 1.13
C ASP A 41 -11.63 -23.60 -0.16
N GLU A 42 -12.09 -22.34 -0.14
CA GLU A 42 -12.00 -21.39 -1.28
C GLU A 42 -10.75 -20.48 -1.23
N ILE A 43 -9.95 -20.56 -0.16
CA ILE A 43 -8.73 -19.76 0.03
C ILE A 43 -7.55 -20.52 -0.56
N SER A 44 -6.87 -19.90 -1.53
CA SER A 44 -5.70 -20.46 -2.18
C SER A 44 -4.76 -19.36 -2.64
N ASP A 45 -3.50 -19.69 -2.95
CA ASP A 45 -2.55 -18.76 -3.55
C ASP A 45 -2.99 -18.23 -4.92
N GLN A 46 -4.02 -18.83 -5.55
CA GLN A 46 -4.59 -18.30 -6.79
C GLN A 46 -5.56 -17.15 -6.52
N SER A 47 -6.39 -17.26 -5.48
CA SER A 47 -7.47 -16.31 -5.17
C SER A 47 -7.08 -15.25 -4.15
N HIS A 48 -6.15 -15.55 -3.24
CA HIS A 48 -5.80 -14.70 -2.09
C HIS A 48 -4.30 -14.42 -2.03
N TYR A 49 -3.98 -13.28 -1.42
CA TYR A 49 -2.68 -13.08 -0.79
C TYR A 49 -2.75 -13.56 0.67
N ALA A 50 -1.62 -14.05 1.17
CA ALA A 50 -1.46 -14.43 2.56
C ALA A 50 -0.33 -13.60 3.18
N PHE A 51 -0.58 -13.06 4.37
CA PHE A 51 0.38 -12.29 5.15
C PHE A 51 0.52 -12.90 6.54
N LYS A 52 1.76 -12.97 7.03
CA LYS A 52 2.08 -13.52 8.35
C LYS A 52 3.27 -12.79 8.96
N TYR A 53 3.09 -12.21 10.13
CA TYR A 53 4.13 -11.45 10.81
C TYR A 53 4.00 -11.49 12.34
N ASN A 54 5.10 -11.18 13.03
CA ASN A 54 5.16 -11.15 14.48
C ASN A 54 5.29 -9.71 14.98
N ALA A 55 4.42 -9.33 15.91
CA ALA A 55 4.47 -8.05 16.62
C ALA A 55 4.56 -8.29 18.14
N PRO A 56 4.84 -7.26 18.96
CA PRO A 56 4.93 -7.43 20.42
C PRO A 56 3.67 -8.04 21.08
N GLN A 57 2.51 -7.91 20.43
CA GLN A 57 1.23 -8.44 20.88
C GLN A 57 0.97 -9.90 20.47
N GLY A 58 1.81 -10.48 19.59
CA GLY A 58 1.69 -11.84 19.10
C GLY A 58 1.91 -11.98 17.59
N GLU A 59 1.59 -13.17 17.10
CA GLU A 59 1.59 -13.51 15.67
C GLU A 59 0.26 -13.11 15.04
N PHE A 60 0.34 -12.48 13.87
CA PHE A 60 -0.81 -12.08 13.06
C PHE A 60 -0.76 -12.80 11.72
N GLU A 61 -1.92 -13.21 11.25
CA GLU A 61 -2.11 -13.92 9.99
C GLU A 61 -3.34 -13.36 9.28
N LEU A 62 -3.24 -13.16 7.96
CA LEU A 62 -4.32 -12.65 7.12
C LEU A 62 -4.31 -13.32 5.76
N ALA A 63 -5.46 -13.86 5.34
CA ALA A 63 -5.73 -14.19 3.94
C ALA A 63 -6.74 -13.19 3.38
N ILE A 64 -6.44 -12.56 2.25
CA ILE A 64 -7.29 -11.52 1.65
C ILE A 64 -7.37 -11.65 0.12
N PRO A 65 -8.54 -11.44 -0.51
CA PRO A 65 -8.68 -11.58 -1.96
C PRO A 65 -7.74 -10.66 -2.73
N LYS A 66 -7.09 -11.20 -3.77
CA LYS A 66 -6.16 -10.42 -4.61
C LYS A 66 -6.84 -9.25 -5.34
N VAL A 67 -8.14 -9.35 -5.59
CA VAL A 67 -8.92 -8.33 -6.31
C VAL A 67 -9.11 -7.04 -5.52
N GLU A 68 -8.94 -7.10 -4.19
CA GLU A 68 -9.08 -5.98 -3.25
C GLU A 68 -7.74 -5.69 -2.55
N THR A 69 -6.61 -6.02 -3.18
CA THR A 69 -5.30 -5.87 -2.53
C THR A 69 -4.22 -5.45 -3.52
N GLU A 70 -3.43 -4.46 -3.12
CA GLU A 70 -2.18 -4.12 -3.78
C GLU A 70 -1.00 -4.45 -2.86
N VAL A 71 0.01 -5.17 -3.39
CA VAL A 71 1.23 -5.49 -2.64
C VAL A 71 2.32 -4.51 -3.02
N LEU A 72 2.85 -3.79 -2.03
CA LEU A 72 3.94 -2.84 -2.16
C LEU A 72 5.26 -3.49 -1.77
N GLN A 73 6.36 -3.06 -2.40
CA GLN A 73 7.70 -3.58 -2.09
C GLN A 73 8.22 -3.13 -0.72
N SER A 74 7.68 -2.04 -0.19
CA SER A 74 8.00 -1.50 1.13
C SER A 74 6.86 -1.78 2.10
N ASP A 75 7.14 -1.55 3.38
CA ASP A 75 6.09 -1.39 4.38
C ASP A 75 5.14 -0.23 4.00
N THR A 76 3.96 -0.22 4.61
CA THR A 76 2.80 0.61 4.27
C THR A 76 2.62 1.83 5.19
N THR A 77 3.67 2.20 5.92
CA THR A 77 3.69 3.43 6.74
C THR A 77 3.54 4.68 5.88
N ILE A 78 2.89 5.72 6.41
CA ILE A 78 2.61 6.96 5.66
C ILE A 78 3.87 7.63 5.10
N GLU A 79 5.01 7.52 5.79
CA GLU A 79 6.31 8.03 5.37
C GLU A 79 6.82 7.35 4.09
N LEU A 80 6.58 6.04 3.96
CA LEU A 80 6.95 5.26 2.78
C LEU A 80 5.94 5.44 1.65
N LEU A 81 4.64 5.47 1.95
CA LEU A 81 3.59 5.72 0.95
C LEU A 81 3.76 7.08 0.26
N VAL A 82 4.15 8.12 0.99
CA VAL A 82 4.40 9.44 0.40
C VAL A 82 5.59 9.42 -0.56
N ASN A 83 6.61 8.61 -0.28
CA ASN A 83 7.72 8.40 -1.23
C ASN A 83 7.29 7.57 -2.43
N PHE A 84 6.49 6.51 -2.23
CA PHE A 84 5.91 5.74 -3.32
C PHE A 84 5.14 6.63 -4.30
N PHE A 85 4.23 7.48 -3.82
CA PHE A 85 3.52 8.43 -4.68
C PHE A 85 4.46 9.37 -5.41
N ALA A 86 5.48 9.88 -4.70
CA ALA A 86 6.44 10.79 -5.29
C ALA A 86 7.22 10.10 -6.43
N ASP A 87 7.64 8.86 -6.23
CA ASP A 87 8.38 8.07 -7.21
C ASP A 87 7.50 7.66 -8.40
N GLU A 88 6.25 7.24 -8.17
CA GLU A 88 5.29 6.95 -9.24
C GLU A 88 5.07 8.17 -10.14
N VAL A 89 4.83 9.34 -9.55
CA VAL A 89 4.61 10.58 -10.30
C VAL A 89 5.88 11.05 -11.02
N ASN A 90 7.05 10.84 -10.39
CA ASN A 90 8.33 11.26 -10.93
C ASN A 90 8.74 10.52 -12.21
N LYS A 91 8.20 9.32 -12.46
CA LYS A 91 8.42 8.57 -13.71
C LYS A 91 8.02 9.38 -14.96
N ASP A 92 7.00 10.23 -14.83
CA ASP A 92 6.47 11.05 -15.93
C ASP A 92 6.92 12.52 -15.88
N LEU A 93 7.75 12.88 -14.90
CA LEU A 93 8.20 14.26 -14.73
C LEU A 93 9.40 14.58 -15.62
N SER A 94 9.37 15.77 -16.22
CA SER A 94 10.57 16.36 -16.80
C SER A 94 11.47 16.96 -15.73
N THR A 95 12.77 17.08 -16.01
CA THR A 95 13.77 17.63 -15.07
C THR A 95 13.55 19.09 -14.67
N ALA A 96 12.68 19.81 -15.39
CA ALA A 96 12.32 21.20 -15.07
C ALA A 96 11.12 21.32 -14.12
N GLN A 97 10.43 20.22 -13.84
CA GLN A 97 9.25 20.19 -12.97
C GLN A 97 9.63 19.82 -11.54
N THR A 98 8.89 20.37 -10.58
CA THR A 98 9.02 20.03 -9.15
C THR A 98 7.76 19.39 -8.62
N LEU A 99 7.94 18.48 -7.68
CA LEU A 99 6.86 17.75 -7.03
C LEU A 99 6.97 17.91 -5.50
N LYS A 100 5.80 18.10 -4.89
CA LYS A 100 5.61 17.97 -3.45
C LYS A 100 4.40 17.07 -3.25
N VAL A 101 4.59 15.96 -2.56
CA VAL A 101 3.51 15.07 -2.13
C VAL A 101 3.32 15.25 -0.64
N VAL A 102 2.06 15.38 -0.21
CA VAL A 102 1.67 15.42 1.20
C VAL A 102 0.53 14.43 1.38
N ALA A 103 0.66 13.51 2.33
CA ALA A 103 -0.42 12.58 2.66
C ALA A 103 -0.61 12.48 4.18
N TYR A 104 -1.80 11.99 4.56
CA TYR A 104 -2.26 11.89 5.93
C TYR A 104 -2.92 10.54 6.14
N GLU A 105 -2.67 9.89 7.28
CA GLU A 105 -3.24 8.59 7.65
C GLU A 105 -4.25 8.72 8.80
N GLY A 106 -4.26 9.86 9.49
CA GLY A 106 -5.16 10.14 10.62
C GLY A 106 -5.01 11.55 11.17
N VAL A 107 -5.69 11.84 12.28
CA VAL A 107 -5.63 13.17 12.92
C VAL A 107 -4.21 13.42 13.42
N GLY A 108 -3.54 14.42 12.85
CA GLY A 108 -2.19 14.81 13.27
C GLY A 108 -1.06 13.89 12.80
N LYS A 109 -1.33 12.89 11.95
CA LYS A 109 -0.31 12.00 11.36
C LYS A 109 -0.28 12.16 9.84
N GLY A 110 0.87 12.61 9.33
CA GLY A 110 1.09 12.76 7.90
C GLY A 110 2.58 12.91 7.57
N ALA A 111 2.90 12.79 6.29
CA ALA A 111 4.26 12.86 5.78
C ALA A 111 4.33 13.71 4.51
N VAL A 112 5.56 14.10 4.15
CA VAL A 112 5.86 14.92 2.97
C VAL A 112 7.08 14.38 2.23
N ALA A 113 7.03 14.36 0.90
CA ALA A 113 8.18 14.07 0.03
C ALA A 113 8.26 15.10 -1.10
N PHE A 114 9.47 15.25 -1.65
CA PHE A 114 9.79 16.18 -2.72
C PHE A 114 10.54 15.46 -3.85
N ARG A 115 10.30 15.87 -5.10
CA ARG A 115 11.10 15.50 -6.27
C ARG A 115 11.37 16.74 -7.12
#